data_AF-A0A091DYJ1-F1
#
_entry.id   AF-A0A091DYJ1-F1
#
_cell.length_a   1.000
_cell.length_b   1.000
_cell.length_c   1.000
_cell.angle_alpha   90.00
_cell.angle_beta   90.00
_cell.angle_gamma   90.00
#
_symmetry.space_group_name_H-M   'P 1'
#
loop_
_entity.id
_entity.type
_entity.pdbx_description
1 polymer ?
#
loop_
_entity_poly.entity_id
_entity_poly.type
_entity_poly.pdbx_seq_one_letter_code
_entity_poly.pdbx_strand_id
1 'polypeptide(L)'
;MIHSIQNSQDMRQISDGEREELNLTANRLMGRTLTVEVSVETVRNPQQEESLQRASRMIDDVVSKFLEDLGSAKCHLTSLHSACSSEVPPGPVDQKFQSIVIGCALEDQKKIKRRLETLLRNIENSDKAIKLLEHSKGAGSKVLHANADSRLN
;
A
#
# COMPACT_ATOMS: atom_id res chain seq x y z
N MET A 1 13.48 -15.51 20.84
CA MET A 1 13.91 -16.39 21.96
C MET A 1 15.29 -16.01 22.47
N ILE A 2 16.39 -16.08 21.68
CA ILE A 2 17.73 -15.67 22.17
C ILE A 2 17.78 -14.18 22.57
N HIS A 3 17.17 -13.29 21.78
CA HIS A 3 17.01 -11.87 22.15
C HIS A 3 16.22 -11.64 23.44
N SER A 4 15.33 -12.56 23.82
CA SER A 4 14.53 -12.47 25.04
C SER A 4 15.37 -12.82 26.28
N ILE A 5 16.41 -13.64 26.13
CA ILE A 5 17.35 -14.01 27.19
C ILE A 5 18.37 -12.88 27.42
N GLN A 6 18.86 -12.24 26.36
CA GLN A 6 19.79 -11.10 26.46
C GLN A 6 19.22 -9.90 27.26
N ASN A 7 17.89 -9.78 27.30
CA ASN A 7 17.18 -8.68 27.97
C ASN A 7 16.47 -9.11 29.27
N SER A 8 16.68 -10.34 29.76
CA SER A 8 15.96 -10.84 30.94
C SER A 8 16.46 -10.19 32.24
N GLN A 9 15.60 -10.10 33.26
CA GLN A 9 15.96 -9.55 34.56
C GLN A 9 16.92 -10.46 35.36
N ASP A 10 16.92 -11.76 35.07
CA ASP A 10 17.80 -12.75 35.69
C ASP A 10 19.28 -12.46 35.39
N MET A 11 19.57 -11.75 34.28
CA MET A 11 20.91 -11.30 33.94
C MET A 11 21.55 -10.39 35.01
N ARG A 12 20.76 -9.75 35.88
CA ARG A 12 21.26 -8.83 36.91
C ARG A 12 21.88 -9.53 38.12
N GLN A 13 21.67 -10.83 38.31
CA GLN A 13 22.22 -11.60 39.44
C GLN A 13 23.44 -12.43 39.09
N ILE A 14 23.93 -12.30 37.86
CA ILE A 14 24.97 -13.18 37.31
C ILE A 14 26.29 -12.44 37.31
N SER A 15 27.37 -13.12 37.71
CA SER A 15 28.70 -12.51 37.75
C SER A 15 29.17 -12.09 36.36
N ASP A 16 30.13 -11.16 36.30
CA ASP A 16 30.66 -10.66 35.02
C ASP A 16 31.23 -11.80 34.15
N GLY A 17 31.88 -12.80 34.76
CA GLY A 17 32.42 -13.96 34.04
C GLY A 17 31.32 -14.86 33.44
N GLU A 18 30.28 -15.17 34.21
CA GLU A 18 29.14 -15.96 33.73
C GLU A 18 28.34 -15.20 32.65
N ARG A 19 28.25 -13.87 32.77
CA ARG A 19 27.62 -13.02 31.77
C ARG A 19 28.40 -13.02 30.45
N GLU A 20 29.73 -12.95 30.52
CA GLU A 20 30.59 -13.03 29.33
C GLU A 20 30.44 -14.39 28.64
N GLU A 21 30.42 -15.48 29.40
CA GLU A 21 30.23 -16.84 28.88
C GLU A 21 28.85 -17.02 28.20
N LEU A 22 27.79 -16.50 28.84
CA LEU A 22 26.45 -16.51 28.27
C LEU A 22 26.38 -15.70 26.96
N ASN A 23 27.04 -14.54 26.90
CA ASN A 23 27.02 -13.69 25.72
C ASN A 23 27.80 -14.30 24.56
N LEU A 24 28.96 -14.91 24.82
CA LEU A 24 29.73 -15.68 23.83
C LEU A 24 28.91 -16.86 23.28
N THR A 25 28.23 -17.58 24.17
CA THR A 25 27.37 -18.71 23.78
C THR A 25 26.17 -18.25 22.95
N ALA A 26 25.51 -17.17 23.36
CA ALA A 26 24.40 -16.58 22.62
C ALA A 26 24.82 -16.12 21.22
N ASN A 27 25.95 -15.42 21.09
CA ASN A 27 26.48 -14.97 19.80
C ASN A 27 26.86 -16.15 18.90
N ARG A 28 27.49 -17.19 19.44
CA ARG A 28 27.80 -18.41 18.70
C ARG A 28 26.55 -19.12 18.20
N LEU A 29 25.52 -19.24 19.05
CA LEU A 29 24.24 -19.83 18.68
C LEU A 29 23.53 -18.98 17.62
N MET A 30 23.53 -17.65 17.78
CA MET A 30 22.96 -16.72 16.82
C MET A 30 23.62 -16.87 15.44
N GLY A 31 24.96 -16.91 15.40
CA GLY A 31 25.73 -17.11 14.17
C GLY A 31 25.42 -18.45 13.48
N ARG A 32 25.14 -19.51 14.25
CA ARG A 32 24.70 -20.83 13.73
C ARG A 32 23.24 -20.84 13.26
N THR A 33 22.37 -20.06 13.89
CA THR A 33 20.95 -19.98 13.51
C THR A 33 20.70 -19.02 12.34
N LEU A 34 21.60 -18.06 12.12
CA LEU A 34 21.54 -17.10 11.01
C LEU A 34 22.35 -17.55 9.79
N THR A 35 22.92 -18.76 9.79
CA THR A 35 23.77 -19.24 8.68
C THR A 35 22.99 -19.47 7.38
N VAL A 36 21.67 -19.57 7.45
CA VAL A 36 20.80 -19.78 6.29
C VAL A 36 19.91 -18.55 6.11
N GLU A 37 20.22 -17.77 5.08
CA GLU A 37 19.32 -16.74 4.56
C GLU A 37 18.36 -17.39 3.56
N VAL A 38 17.05 -17.24 3.80
CA VAL A 38 16.00 -17.70 2.88
C VAL A 38 15.37 -16.46 2.25
N SER A 39 15.67 -16.21 0.98
CA SER A 39 15.02 -15.19 0.17
C SER A 39 14.03 -15.81 -0.81
N VAL A 40 12.90 -15.12 -1.02
CA VAL A 40 11.93 -15.46 -2.06
C VAL A 40 11.89 -14.31 -3.04
N GLU A 41 12.37 -14.55 -4.25
CA GLU A 41 12.45 -13.54 -5.30
C GLU A 41 11.55 -13.90 -6.48
N THR A 42 11.02 -12.87 -7.13
CA THR A 42 10.30 -13.04 -8.40
C THR A 42 11.35 -13.07 -9.51
N VAL A 43 11.66 -14.27 -10.02
CA VAL A 43 12.58 -14.43 -11.17
C VAL A 43 11.91 -13.89 -12.43
N ARG A 44 12.63 -13.03 -13.17
CA ARG A 44 12.15 -12.38 -14.39
C ARG A 44 13.13 -12.52 -15.53
N ASN A 45 12.59 -12.66 -16.74
CA ASN A 45 13.38 -12.42 -17.95
C ASN A 45 13.33 -10.91 -18.34
N PRO A 46 14.18 -10.45 -19.28
CA PRO A 46 14.21 -9.05 -19.68
C PRO A 46 12.86 -8.51 -20.18
N GLN A 47 12.06 -9.35 -20.84
CA GLN A 47 10.75 -8.96 -21.36
C GLN A 47 9.72 -8.74 -20.25
N GLN A 48 9.76 -9.55 -19.21
CA GLN A 48 8.90 -9.42 -18.02
C GLN A 48 9.27 -8.17 -17.22
N GLU A 49 10.56 -7.86 -17.09
CA GLU A 49 11.03 -6.63 -16.44
C GLU A 49 10.56 -5.39 -17.20
N GLU A 50 10.68 -5.39 -18.52
CA GLU A 50 10.19 -4.29 -19.36
C GLU A 50 8.65 -4.13 -19.26
N SER A 51 7.92 -5.24 -19.26
CA SER A 51 6.45 -5.25 -19.10
C SER A 51 6.05 -4.68 -17.73
N LEU A 52 6.75 -5.07 -16.66
CA LEU A 52 6.53 -4.56 -15.31
C LEU A 52 6.80 -3.05 -15.23
N GLN A 53 7.87 -2.57 -15.84
CA GLN A 53 8.17 -1.14 -15.91
C GLN A 53 7.09 -0.38 -16.68
N ARG A 54 6.63 -0.89 -17.82
CA ARG A 54 5.56 -0.28 -18.61
C ARG A 54 4.23 -0.23 -17.85
N ALA A 55 3.84 -1.33 -17.20
CA ALA A 55 2.64 -1.36 -16.36
C ALA A 55 2.73 -0.36 -15.19
N SER A 56 3.88 -0.31 -14.52
CA SER A 56 4.10 0.60 -13.39
C SER A 56 3.98 2.06 -13.81
N ARG A 57 4.59 2.44 -14.93
CA ARG A 57 4.49 3.80 -15.49
C ARG A 57 3.05 4.18 -15.82
N MET A 58 2.28 3.28 -16.43
CA MET A 58 0.86 3.57 -16.73
C MET A 58 0.05 3.85 -15.46
N ILE A 59 0.33 3.15 -14.35
CA ILE A 59 -0.32 3.43 -13.06
C ILE A 59 0.14 4.78 -12.53
N ASP A 60 1.44 5.06 -12.56
CA ASP A 60 2.02 6.31 -12.06
C ASP A 60 1.49 7.54 -12.82
N ASP A 61 1.31 7.42 -14.14
CA ASP A 61 0.73 8.47 -14.98
C ASP A 61 -0.70 8.81 -14.53
N VAL A 62 -1.52 7.83 -14.17
CA VAL A 62 -2.87 8.08 -13.64
C VAL A 62 -2.82 8.70 -12.25
N VAL A 63 -1.92 8.20 -11.39
CA VAL A 63 -1.73 8.74 -10.03
C VAL A 63 -1.29 10.20 -10.07
N SER A 64 -0.43 10.58 -11.01
CA SER A 64 0.05 11.96 -11.16
C SER A 64 -1.07 12.97 -11.44
N LYS A 65 -2.16 12.51 -12.07
CA LYS A 65 -3.32 13.32 -12.47
C LYS A 65 -4.41 13.41 -11.38
N PHE A 66 -4.22 12.77 -10.23
CA PHE A 66 -5.22 12.76 -9.17
C PHE A 66 -5.61 14.14 -8.65
N LEU A 67 -4.64 15.06 -8.57
CA LEU A 67 -4.89 16.40 -8.05
C LEU A 67 -5.62 17.29 -9.06
N GLU A 68 -5.58 16.93 -10.35
CA GLU A 68 -6.25 17.67 -11.42
C GLU A 68 -7.71 17.26 -11.54
N ASP A 69 -7.99 15.96 -11.62
CA ASP A 69 -9.34 15.41 -11.76
C ASP A 69 -9.45 14.03 -11.10
N LEU A 70 -9.97 14.03 -9.87
CA LEU A 70 -10.20 12.81 -9.10
C LEU A 70 -11.21 11.86 -9.76
N GLY A 71 -12.21 12.40 -10.47
CA GLY A 71 -13.28 11.62 -11.10
C GLY A 71 -12.76 10.86 -12.31
N SER A 72 -12.07 11.56 -13.22
CA SER A 72 -11.43 10.96 -14.39
C SER A 72 -10.37 9.93 -13.98
N ALA A 73 -9.53 10.26 -13.01
CA ALA A 73 -8.50 9.34 -12.50
C ALA A 73 -9.10 8.08 -11.86
N LYS A 74 -10.24 8.20 -11.14
CA LYS A 74 -10.98 7.04 -10.61
C LYS A 74 -11.48 6.14 -11.74
N CYS A 75 -12.08 6.70 -12.79
CA CYS A 75 -12.57 5.95 -13.94
C CYS A 75 -11.43 5.19 -14.64
N HIS A 76 -10.29 5.86 -14.89
CA HIS A 76 -9.12 5.21 -15.47
C HIS A 76 -8.58 4.08 -14.58
N LEU A 77 -8.38 4.29 -13.27
CA LEU A 77 -7.92 3.22 -12.39
C LEU A 77 -8.88 2.06 -12.29
N THR A 78 -10.18 2.32 -12.37
CA THR A 78 -11.19 1.27 -12.43
C THR A 78 -10.99 0.43 -13.69
N SER A 79 -10.70 1.06 -14.83
CA SER A 79 -10.44 0.35 -16.08
C SER A 79 -9.13 -0.47 -16.06
N LEU A 80 -8.06 0.09 -15.47
CA LEU A 80 -6.81 -0.64 -15.24
C LEU A 80 -7.01 -1.82 -14.28
N HIS A 81 -7.81 -1.65 -13.24
CA HIS A 81 -8.14 -2.72 -12.29
C HIS A 81 -8.94 -3.84 -12.95
N SER A 82 -9.92 -3.50 -13.78
CA SER A 82 -10.71 -4.47 -14.56
C SER A 82 -9.83 -5.30 -15.51
N ALA A 83 -8.78 -4.72 -16.07
CA ALA A 83 -7.80 -5.43 -16.90
C ALA A 83 -6.97 -6.49 -16.13
N CYS A 84 -6.92 -6.42 -14.80
CA CYS A 84 -6.27 -7.40 -13.94
C CYS A 84 -7.24 -8.47 -13.39
N SER A 85 -8.53 -8.40 -13.70
CA SER A 85 -9.54 -9.35 -13.22
C SER A 85 -9.69 -10.54 -14.16
N SER A 86 -9.86 -11.73 -13.59
CA SER A 86 -10.24 -12.94 -14.31
C SER A 86 -11.76 -13.10 -14.47
N GLU A 87 -12.54 -12.33 -13.71
CA GLU A 87 -14.01 -12.34 -13.77
C GLU A 87 -14.50 -11.37 -14.85
N VAL A 88 -15.74 -11.58 -15.32
CA VAL A 88 -16.39 -10.66 -16.26
C VAL A 88 -16.42 -9.26 -15.64
N PRO A 89 -15.68 -8.28 -16.20
CA PRO A 89 -15.57 -6.98 -15.58
C PRO A 89 -16.89 -6.22 -15.73
N PRO A 90 -17.39 -5.56 -14.66
CA PRO A 90 -18.64 -4.80 -14.72
C PRO A 90 -18.50 -3.46 -15.48
N GLY A 91 -17.35 -3.20 -16.10
CA GLY A 91 -17.01 -1.90 -16.68
C GLY A 91 -15.92 -2.00 -17.76
N PRO A 92 -15.46 -0.84 -18.28
CA PRO A 92 -14.50 -0.79 -19.39
C PRO A 92 -13.15 -1.40 -19.00
N VAL A 93 -12.55 -2.14 -19.93
CA VAL A 93 -11.24 -2.77 -19.74
C VAL A 93 -10.20 -2.06 -20.60
N ASP A 94 -9.09 -1.64 -19.98
CA ASP A 94 -7.95 -1.13 -20.74
C ASP A 94 -7.19 -2.31 -21.36
N GLN A 95 -7.48 -2.59 -22.63
CA GLN A 95 -6.90 -3.71 -23.38
C GLN A 95 -5.39 -3.60 -23.57
N LYS A 96 -4.87 -2.38 -23.65
CA LYS A 96 -3.43 -2.13 -23.79
C LYS A 96 -2.73 -2.49 -22.49
N PHE A 97 -3.27 -2.03 -21.36
CA PHE A 97 -2.76 -2.38 -20.04
C PHE A 97 -2.88 -3.88 -19.77
N GLN A 98 -4.01 -4.51 -20.11
CA GLN A 98 -4.22 -5.95 -19.96
C GLN A 98 -3.12 -6.75 -20.68
N SER A 99 -2.83 -6.40 -21.93
CA SER A 99 -1.78 -7.06 -22.72
C SER A 99 -0.39 -6.93 -22.09
N ILE A 100 -0.09 -5.75 -21.50
CA ILE A 100 1.19 -5.51 -20.81
C ILE A 100 1.26 -6.34 -19.52
N VAL A 101 0.18 -6.37 -18.72
CA VAL A 101 0.14 -7.11 -17.45
C VAL A 101 0.29 -8.61 -17.69
N ILE A 102 -0.33 -9.17 -18.74
CA ILE A 102 -0.14 -10.58 -19.13
C ILE A 102 1.34 -10.90 -19.41
N GLY A 103 2.11 -9.93 -19.89
CA GLY A 103 3.56 -10.05 -20.12
C GLY A 103 4.41 -10.04 -18.85
N CYS A 104 3.86 -9.71 -17.68
CA CYS A 104 4.57 -9.71 -16.40
C CYS A 104 4.64 -11.11 -15.78
N ALA A 105 5.55 -11.32 -14.81
CA ALA A 105 5.55 -12.53 -13.99
C ALA A 105 4.28 -12.61 -13.14
N LEU A 106 3.81 -13.83 -12.83
CA LEU A 106 2.54 -14.05 -12.13
C LEU A 106 2.46 -13.33 -10.77
N GLU A 107 3.56 -13.30 -10.02
CA GLU A 107 3.61 -12.58 -8.74
C GLU A 107 3.52 -11.06 -8.92
N ASP A 108 4.03 -10.53 -10.04
CA ASP A 108 3.90 -9.10 -10.35
C ASP A 108 2.48 -8.76 -10.77
N GLN A 109 1.80 -9.61 -11.54
CA GLN A 109 0.39 -9.42 -11.88
C GLN A 109 -0.46 -9.30 -10.61
N LYS A 110 -0.23 -10.16 -9.61
CA LYS A 110 -0.88 -10.08 -8.29
C LYS A 110 -0.53 -8.78 -7.54
N LYS A 111 0.74 -8.37 -7.55
CA LYS A 111 1.18 -7.12 -6.91
C LYS A 111 0.56 -5.89 -7.57
N ILE A 112 0.50 -5.86 -8.89
CA ILE A 112 -0.14 -4.80 -9.68
C ILE A 112 -1.63 -4.70 -9.33
N LYS A 113 -2.35 -5.83 -9.32
CA LYS A 113 -3.76 -5.88 -8.92
C LYS A 113 -3.97 -5.30 -7.52
N ARG A 114 -3.21 -5.77 -6.53
CA ARG A 114 -3.28 -5.27 -5.14
C ARG A 114 -2.98 -3.77 -5.03
N ARG A 115 -2.04 -3.29 -5.83
CA ARG A 115 -1.71 -1.85 -5.91
C ARG A 115 -2.93 -1.05 -6.39
N LEU A 116 -3.56 -1.50 -7.47
CA LEU A 116 -4.76 -0.86 -8.03
C LEU A 116 -5.94 -0.87 -7.04
N GLU A 117 -6.19 -2.00 -6.37
CA GLU A 117 -7.21 -2.11 -5.31
C GLU A 117 -6.96 -1.11 -4.18
N THR A 118 -5.70 -0.98 -3.75
CA THR A 118 -5.31 -0.04 -2.68
C THR A 118 -5.52 1.41 -3.11
N LEU A 119 -5.13 1.75 -4.35
CA LEU A 119 -5.32 3.09 -4.91
C LEU A 119 -6.80 3.45 -5.02
N LEU A 120 -7.64 2.55 -5.54
CA LEU A 120 -9.08 2.74 -5.62
C LEU A 120 -9.71 2.99 -4.24
N ARG A 121 -9.36 2.17 -3.25
CA ARG A 121 -9.84 2.37 -1.87
C ARG A 121 -9.42 3.73 -1.31
N ASN A 122 -8.19 4.16 -1.57
CA ASN A 122 -7.70 5.44 -1.09
C ASN A 122 -8.46 6.62 -1.72
N ILE A 123 -8.72 6.56 -3.03
CA ILE A 123 -9.54 7.57 -3.74
C ILE A 123 -10.94 7.64 -3.15
N GLU A 124 -11.58 6.49 -2.92
CA GLU A 124 -12.93 6.46 -2.35
C GLU A 124 -12.98 7.05 -0.94
N ASN A 125 -11.95 6.82 -0.14
CA ASN A 125 -11.83 7.45 1.18
C ASN A 125 -11.62 8.96 1.07
N SER A 126 -10.80 9.42 0.13
CA SER A 126 -10.58 10.85 -0.14
C SER A 126 -11.85 11.54 -0.64
N ASP A 127 -12.59 10.94 -1.58
CA ASP A 127 -13.86 11.47 -2.10
C ASP A 127 -14.91 11.59 -0.98
N LYS A 128 -15.03 10.59 -0.10
CA LYS A 128 -15.89 10.66 1.09
C LYS A 128 -15.48 11.78 2.03
N ALA A 129 -14.17 11.94 2.29
CA ALA A 129 -13.67 13.00 3.16
C ALA A 129 -13.95 14.40 2.59
N ILE A 130 -13.75 14.60 1.29
CA ILE A 130 -14.05 15.87 0.60
C ILE A 130 -15.55 16.19 0.74
N LYS A 131 -16.44 15.22 0.44
CA LYS A 131 -17.90 15.41 0.59
C LYS A 131 -18.32 15.77 2.02
N LEU A 132 -17.69 15.18 3.04
CA LEU A 132 -17.96 15.53 4.44
C LEU A 132 -17.52 16.97 4.79
N LEU A 133 -16.39 17.41 4.23
CA LEU A 133 -15.91 18.79 4.40
C LEU A 133 -16.82 19.81 3.69
N GLU A 134 -17.37 19.47 2.53
CA GLU A 134 -18.32 20.33 1.81
C GLU A 134 -19.65 20.46 2.57
N HIS A 135 -20.19 19.37 3.10
CA HIS A 135 -21.41 19.39 3.91
C HIS A 135 -21.24 20.16 5.23
N SER A 136 -20.07 20.08 5.88
CA SER A 136 -19.80 20.84 7.11
C SER A 136 -19.67 22.35 6.86
N LYS A 137 -19.08 22.77 5.73
CA LYS A 137 -19.10 24.17 5.28
C LYS A 137 -20.51 24.69 4.98
N GLY A 138 -21.35 23.88 4.35
CA GLY A 138 -22.74 24.24 4.04
C GLY A 138 -23.63 24.42 5.28
N ALA A 139 -23.38 23.67 6.35
CA ALA A 139 -24.09 23.82 7.62
C ALA A 139 -23.71 25.13 8.35
N GLY A 140 -22.43 25.53 8.31
CA GLY A 140 -21.96 26.79 8.91
C GLY A 140 -22.56 28.05 8.27
N SER A 141 -22.71 28.06 6.94
CA SER A 141 -23.33 29.19 6.23
C SER A 141 -24.84 29.32 6.48
N LYS A 142 -25.57 28.21 6.68
CA LYS A 142 -27.00 28.25 7.00
C LYS A 142 -27.28 28.78 8.41
N VAL A 143 -26.41 28.49 9.37
CA VAL A 143 -26.54 29.00 10.76
C VAL A 143 -26.27 30.50 10.83
N LEU A 144 -25.36 31.03 10.00
CA LEU A 144 -25.10 32.47 9.94
C LEU A 144 -26.26 33.27 9.32
N HIS A 145 -26.93 32.71 8.30
CA HIS A 145 -28.10 33.36 7.68
C HIS A 145 -29.34 33.29 8.60
N ALA A 146 -29.57 32.16 9.26
CA ALA A 146 -30.70 31.99 10.18
C ALA A 146 -30.60 32.87 11.46
N ASN A 147 -29.39 33.25 11.88
CA ASN A 147 -29.18 34.16 13.02
C ASN A 147 -29.28 35.65 12.64
N ALA A 148 -29.21 35.99 11.34
CA ALA A 148 -29.42 37.36 10.86
C ALA A 148 -30.92 37.68 10.77
N ASP A 149 -31.73 36.71 10.33
CA ASP A 149 -33.19 36.86 10.18
C ASP A 149 -33.95 36.83 11.52
N SER A 150 -33.37 36.24 12.59
CA SER A 150 -33.96 36.21 13.94
C SER A 150 -33.66 37.45 14.79
N ARG A 151 -32.80 38.37 14.32
CA ARG A 151 -32.49 39.64 15.00
C ARG A 151 -33.27 40.85 14.46
N LEU A 152 -34.13 40.65 13.47
CA LEU A 152 -34.93 41.70 12.82
C LEU A 152 -36.45 41.59 13.07
N ASN A 153 -36.88 40.70 13.98
CA ASN A 153 -38.24 40.65 14.52
C ASN A 153 -38.26 40.85 16.02
#